data_AF-A0A3D4XRL2-F1
#
_entry.id   AF-A0A3D4XRL2-F1
#
_cell.length_a   1.000
_cell.length_b   1.000
_cell.length_c   1.000
_cell.angle_alpha   90.00
_cell.angle_beta   90.00
_cell.angle_gamma   90.00
#
_symmetry.space_group_name_H-M   'P 1'
#
loop_
_entity.id
_entity.type
_entity.pdbx_description
1 polymer ?
#
loop_
_entity_poly.entity_id
_entity_poly.type
_entity_poly.pdbx_seq_one_letter_code
_entity_poly.pdbx_strand_id
1 'polypeptide(L)'
;DYLLQIILATRTPQAYGEDLGNWLQYGASPRASIALDRCARAKAWLTQRDYVAPEDIQDMAFDVLRHRLILSYEAQAEGMTTDDVIKILLERIPVP
;
A
#
# COMPACT_ATOMS: atom_id res chain seq x y z
N ASP A 1 11.27 -2.30 -7.70
CA ASP A 1 10.64 -3.52 -7.16
C ASP A 1 9.77 -3.29 -5.93
N TYR A 2 10.24 -2.56 -4.91
CA TYR A 2 9.48 -2.27 -3.68
C TYR A 2 8.03 -1.81 -3.90
N LEU A 3 7.83 -0.82 -4.77
CA LEU A 3 6.49 -0.32 -5.12
C LEU A 3 5.56 -1.43 -5.64
N LEU A 4 6.07 -2.30 -6.53
CA LEU A 4 5.28 -3.40 -7.06
C LEU A 4 4.99 -4.45 -5.98
N GLN A 5 5.92 -4.70 -5.07
CA GLN A 5 5.69 -5.58 -3.93
C GLN A 5 4.55 -5.06 -3.05
N ILE A 6 4.47 -3.75 -2.76
CA ILE A 6 3.33 -3.15 -2.04
C ILE A 6 2.01 -3.45 -2.75
N ILE A 7 1.93 -3.18 -4.07
CA ILE A 7 0.68 -3.41 -4.80
C ILE A 7 0.31 -4.90 -4.85
N LEU A 8 1.28 -5.79 -5.07
CA LEU A 8 1.05 -7.23 -5.08
C LEU A 8 0.63 -7.76 -3.71
N ALA A 9 1.22 -7.23 -2.63
CA ALA A 9 0.87 -7.60 -1.26
C ALA A 9 -0.60 -7.28 -0.95
N THR A 10 -1.18 -6.22 -1.51
CA THR A 10 -2.64 -5.97 -1.37
C THR A 10 -3.50 -7.02 -2.06
N ARG A 11 -2.96 -7.75 -3.05
CA ARG A 11 -3.69 -8.75 -3.86
C ARG A 11 -3.46 -10.18 -3.38
N THR A 12 -2.34 -10.44 -2.72
CA THR A 12 -2.01 -11.71 -2.09
C THR A 12 -1.60 -11.48 -0.62
N PRO A 13 -2.49 -10.91 0.20
CA PRO A 13 -2.17 -10.47 1.55
C PRO A 13 -1.81 -11.63 2.50
N GLN A 14 -2.29 -12.85 2.22
CA GLN A 14 -1.99 -14.05 3.02
C GLN A 14 -0.49 -14.36 3.09
N ALA A 15 0.29 -13.97 2.08
CA ALA A 15 1.74 -14.13 2.09
C ALA A 15 2.44 -13.22 3.13
N TYR A 16 1.74 -12.20 3.64
CA TYR A 16 2.23 -11.21 4.59
C TYR A 16 1.52 -11.31 5.95
N GLY A 17 0.64 -12.29 6.15
CA GLY A 17 -0.03 -12.55 7.43
C GLY A 17 -1.48 -13.01 7.24
N GLU A 18 -1.92 -13.88 8.15
CA GLU A 18 -3.28 -14.43 8.13
C GLU A 18 -4.35 -13.36 8.37
N ASP A 19 -4.07 -12.42 9.27
CA ASP A 19 -4.89 -11.24 9.55
C ASP A 19 -5.11 -10.38 8.30
N LEU A 20 -4.05 -9.99 7.58
CA LEU A 20 -4.19 -9.26 6.31
C LEU A 20 -4.98 -10.07 5.28
N GLY A 21 -4.80 -11.40 5.28
CA GLY A 21 -5.56 -12.35 4.48
C GLY A 21 -7.06 -12.32 4.75
N ASN A 22 -7.45 -12.14 6.01
CA ASN A 22 -8.84 -12.07 6.46
C ASN A 22 -9.43 -10.67 6.30
N TRP A 23 -8.60 -9.62 6.42
CA TRP A 23 -9.07 -8.24 6.40
C TRP A 23 -9.27 -7.68 4.99
N LEU A 24 -8.51 -8.12 3.99
CA LEU A 24 -8.62 -7.63 2.62
C LEU A 24 -9.48 -8.54 1.75
N GLN A 25 -10.64 -8.04 1.34
CA GLN A 25 -11.51 -8.72 0.38
C GLN A 25 -11.04 -8.49 -1.06
N TYR A 26 -10.65 -7.27 -1.40
CA TYR A 26 -10.08 -6.94 -2.71
C TYR A 26 -8.91 -5.96 -2.61
N GLY A 27 -7.82 -6.32 -3.27
CA GLY A 27 -6.61 -5.51 -3.39
C GLY A 27 -6.65 -4.45 -4.50
N ALA A 28 -5.59 -3.65 -4.55
CA ALA A 28 -5.47 -2.56 -5.50
C ALA A 28 -5.20 -3.06 -6.94
N SER A 29 -5.78 -2.35 -7.92
CA SER A 29 -5.59 -2.65 -9.35
C SER A 29 -4.24 -2.15 -9.88
N PRO A 30 -3.80 -2.57 -11.09
CA PRO A 30 -2.57 -2.07 -11.71
C PRO A 30 -2.48 -0.55 -11.85
N ARG A 31 -3.63 0.16 -11.80
CA ARG A 31 -3.67 1.63 -11.77
C ARG A 31 -3.00 2.21 -10.53
N ALA A 32 -3.00 1.47 -9.41
CA ALA A 32 -2.32 1.87 -8.19
C ALA A 32 -0.80 1.91 -8.40
N SER A 33 -0.22 0.96 -9.14
CA SER A 33 1.21 0.97 -9.47
C SER A 33 1.60 2.23 -10.24
N ILE A 34 0.80 2.61 -11.25
CA ILE A 34 1.05 3.82 -12.07
C ILE A 34 0.91 5.09 -11.22
N ALA A 35 -0.13 5.15 -10.38
CA ALA A 35 -0.35 6.30 -9.50
C ALA A 35 0.78 6.46 -8.48
N LEU A 36 1.17 5.37 -7.81
CA LEU A 36 2.22 5.37 -6.81
C LEU A 36 3.57 5.77 -7.41
N ASP A 37 3.89 5.31 -8.63
CA ASP A 37 5.13 5.64 -9.32
C ASP A 37 5.21 7.14 -9.64
N ARG A 38 4.13 7.69 -10.23
CA ARG A 38 4.05 9.11 -10.58
C ARG A 38 4.09 10.01 -9.35
N CYS A 39 3.34 9.66 -8.32
CA CYS A 39 3.30 10.44 -7.08
C CYS A 39 4.63 10.40 -6.33
N ALA A 40 5.28 9.24 -6.23
CA ALA A 40 6.59 9.13 -5.57
C ALA A 40 7.67 9.95 -6.30
N ARG A 41 7.69 9.94 -7.64
CA ARG A 41 8.60 10.78 -8.44
C ARG A 41 8.31 12.28 -8.25
N ALA A 42 7.03 12.66 -8.28
CA ALA A 42 6.65 14.05 -8.05
C ALA A 42 7.06 14.52 -6.65
N LYS A 43 6.88 13.67 -5.63
CA LYS A 43 7.29 13.95 -4.25
C LYS A 43 8.81 14.10 -4.12
N ALA A 44 9.58 13.18 -4.67
CA ALA A 44 11.05 13.27 -4.69
C ALA A 44 11.51 14.59 -5.33
N TRP A 45 10.92 14.96 -6.47
CA TRP A 45 11.25 16.20 -7.16
C TRP A 45 10.89 17.45 -6.35
N LEU A 46 9.71 17.50 -5.73
CA LEU A 46 9.29 18.59 -4.85
C LEU A 46 10.21 18.73 -3.63
N THR A 47 10.82 17.63 -3.18
CA THR A 47 11.82 17.60 -2.10
C THR A 47 13.26 17.78 -2.59
N GLN A 48 13.45 18.31 -3.81
CA GLN A 48 14.75 18.64 -4.40
C GLN A 48 15.68 17.43 -4.60
N ARG A 49 15.11 16.24 -4.83
CA ARG A 49 15.85 15.02 -5.19
C ARG A 49 15.51 14.59 -6.61
N ASP A 50 16.50 14.03 -7.30
CA ASP A 50 16.39 13.48 -8.65
C ASP A 50 16.20 11.94 -8.66
N TYR A 51 16.13 11.32 -7.48
CA TYR A 51 15.84 9.90 -7.28
C TYR A 51 14.70 9.70 -6.28
N VAL A 52 13.95 8.61 -6.47
CA VAL A 52 12.88 8.18 -5.55
C VAL A 52 13.49 7.35 -4.43
N ALA A 53 13.23 7.72 -3.18
CA ALA A 53 13.61 6.95 -2.01
C ALA A 53 12.42 6.10 -1.52
N PRO A 54 12.64 5.01 -0.76
CA PRO A 54 11.54 4.18 -0.25
C PRO A 54 10.50 4.96 0.56
N GLU A 55 10.92 5.97 1.30
CA GLU A 55 10.06 6.83 2.12
C GLU A 55 9.05 7.60 1.25
N ASP A 56 9.43 8.02 0.03
CA ASP A 56 8.51 8.66 -0.90
C ASP A 56 7.36 7.73 -1.31
N ILE A 57 7.68 6.44 -1.46
CA ILE A 57 6.71 5.41 -1.83
C ILE A 57 5.79 5.13 -0.64
N GLN A 58 6.35 4.95 0.56
CA GLN A 58 5.58 4.68 1.78
C GLN A 58 4.62 5.83 2.11
N ASP A 59 5.10 7.07 2.03
CA ASP A 59 4.27 8.24 2.33
C ASP A 59 3.12 8.39 1.32
N MET A 60 3.38 8.10 0.04
CA MET A 60 2.33 8.16 -0.99
C MET A 60 1.40 6.95 -0.98
N ALA A 61 1.75 5.86 -0.29
CA ALA A 61 0.97 4.64 -0.29
C ALA A 61 -0.43 4.87 0.29
N PHE A 62 -0.56 5.65 1.36
CA PHE A 62 -1.86 5.91 1.99
C PHE A 62 -2.82 6.62 1.02
N ASP A 63 -2.42 7.76 0.44
CA ASP A 63 -3.27 8.52 -0.47
C ASP A 63 -3.66 7.71 -1.72
N VAL A 64 -2.73 6.90 -2.22
CA VAL A 64 -2.98 6.06 -3.40
C VAL A 64 -3.88 4.87 -3.08
N LEU A 65 -3.72 4.22 -1.93
CA LEU A 65 -4.36 2.93 -1.62
C LEU A 65 -5.68 3.05 -0.86
N ARG A 66 -5.90 4.07 -0.02
CA ARG A 66 -7.08 4.21 0.87
C ARG A 66 -8.43 3.91 0.20
N HIS A 67 -8.59 4.40 -1.03
CA HIS A 67 -9.83 4.30 -1.81
C HIS A 67 -9.81 3.15 -2.84
N ARG A 68 -8.80 2.27 -2.77
CA ARG A 68 -8.56 1.17 -3.71
C ARG A 68 -8.57 -0.20 -3.04
N LEU A 69 -8.66 -0.23 -1.72
CA LEU A 69 -8.76 -1.44 -0.93
C LEU A 69 -10.21 -1.63 -0.48
N ILE A 70 -10.71 -2.86 -0.60
CA ILE A 70 -12.01 -3.24 -0.06
C ILE A 70 -11.73 -4.18 1.10
N LEU A 71 -12.14 -3.75 2.29
CA LEU A 71 -12.06 -4.57 3.49
C LEU A 71 -13.17 -5.62 3.51
N SER A 72 -12.90 -6.75 4.16
CA SER A 72 -13.92 -7.73 4.47
C SER A 72 -14.95 -7.18 5.46
N TYR A 73 -16.11 -7.83 5.51
CA TYR A 73 -17.16 -7.47 6.46
C TYR A 73 -16.69 -7.65 7.90
N GLU A 74 -15.94 -8.73 8.15
CA GLU A 74 -15.35 -9.07 9.44
C GLU A 74 -14.38 -7.98 9.91
N ALA A 75 -13.47 -7.51 9.04
CA ALA A 75 -12.57 -6.40 9.36
C ALA A 75 -13.33 -5.12 9.71
N GLN A 76 -14.36 -4.78 8.94
CA GLN A 76 -15.19 -3.61 9.22
C GLN A 76 -15.91 -3.73 10.56
N ALA A 77 -16.42 -4.93 10.89
CA ALA A 77 -17.07 -5.20 12.17
C ALA A 77 -16.10 -5.12 13.37
N GLU A 78 -14.83 -5.48 13.16
CA GLU A 78 -13.73 -5.31 14.13
C GLU A 78 -13.26 -3.85 14.26
N GLY A 79 -13.79 -2.93 13.45
CA GLY A 79 -13.42 -1.51 13.45
C GLY A 79 -12.13 -1.20 12.70
N MET A 80 -11.62 -2.13 11.89
CA MET A 80 -10.42 -1.89 11.08
C MET A 80 -10.70 -0.86 9.99
N THR A 81 -9.78 0.09 9.81
CA THR A 81 -9.80 1.04 8.71
C THR A 81 -8.83 0.64 7.61
N THR A 82 -9.00 1.21 6.41
CA THR A 82 -8.04 1.00 5.32
C THR A 82 -6.66 1.54 5.66
N ASP A 83 -6.57 2.61 6.47
CA ASP A 83 -5.29 3.14 6.96
C ASP A 83 -4.57 2.19 7.90
N ASP A 84 -5.29 1.50 8.79
CA ASP A 84 -4.71 0.48 9.67
C ASP A 84 -4.11 -0.66 8.84
N VAL A 85 -4.86 -1.13 7.84
CA VAL A 85 -4.39 -2.20 6.94
C VAL A 85 -3.18 -1.75 6.13
N ILE A 86 -3.19 -0.54 5.58
CA ILE A 86 -2.04 -0.01 4.81
C ILE A 86 -0.81 0.09 5.70
N LYS A 87 -0.96 0.58 6.93
CA LYS A 87 0.15 0.69 7.89
C LYS A 87 0.76 -0.68 8.19
N ILE A 88 -0.06 -1.66 8.57
CA ILE A 88 0.40 -3.02 8.89
C ILE A 88 1.04 -3.68 7.65
N LEU A 89 0.48 -3.46 6.46
CA LEU A 89 1.05 -3.95 5.22
C LEU A 89 2.47 -3.39 4.99
N LEU A 90 2.66 -2.08 5.14
CA LEU A 90 3.96 -1.43 4.94
C LEU A 90 5.00 -1.89 5.97
N GLU A 91 4.59 -2.12 7.22
CA GLU A 91 5.47 -2.64 8.30
C GLU A 91 6.01 -4.04 7.99
N ARG A 92 5.31 -4.83 7.17
CA ARG A 92 5.67 -6.23 6.87
C ARG A 92 6.40 -6.43 5.55
N ILE A 93 6.45 -5.41 4.69
CA ILE A 93 7.17 -5.50 3.42
C ILE A 93 8.58 -4.94 3.63
N PRO A 94 9.64 -5.76 3.45
CA PRO A 94 11.01 -5.30 3.62
C PRO A 94 11.35 -4.11 2.71
N VAL A 95 12.00 -3.10 3.29
CA VAL A 95 12.54 -1.97 2.54
C VAL A 95 13.87 -2.39 1.87
N PRO A 96 14.11 -2.08 0.59
CA PRO A 96 15.37 -2.40 -0.11
C PRO A 96 16.60 -1.66 0.39
#